data_AF-A0A0S8FYV9-F1
#
_entry.id   AF-A0A0S8FYV9-F1
#
_cell.length_a   1.000
_cell.length_b   1.000
_cell.length_c   1.000
_cell.angle_alpha   90.00
_cell.angle_beta   90.00
_cell.angle_gamma   90.00
#
_symmetry.space_group_name_H-M   'P 1'
#
loop_
_entity.id
_entity.type
_entity.pdbx_description
1 polymer ?
#
loop_
_entity_poly.entity_id
_entity_poly.type
_entity_poly.pdbx_seq_one_letter_code
_entity_poly.pdbx_strand_id
1 'polypeptide(L)'
;MRRVTLDILFALAMLTSATPAVHAQEFEPRTYAVAPVNFNFVGIRYGFASGNVFMDPALPVKDVEGDIHLVVTRYTRSLSIFRRPSKVKVILPWSSGRWDGFLEDEFRTRSATGPRRRGDRR
;
A
#
# COMPACT_ATOMS: atom_id res chain seq x y z
N MET A 1 -0.58 30.45 -43.29
CA MET A 1 -1.38 30.41 -42.04
C MET A 1 -2.64 29.54 -42.14
N ARG A 2 -3.50 29.70 -43.17
CA ARG A 2 -4.78 28.96 -43.29
C ARG A 2 -4.68 27.42 -43.48
N ARG A 3 -3.57 26.92 -44.02
CA ARG A 3 -3.32 25.48 -44.20
C ARG A 3 -2.95 24.79 -42.88
N VAL A 4 -2.01 25.38 -42.13
CA VAL A 4 -1.57 24.90 -40.81
C VAL A 4 -2.72 24.83 -39.80
N THR A 5 -3.64 25.80 -39.81
CA THR A 5 -4.83 25.75 -38.95
C THR A 5 -5.77 24.60 -39.31
N LEU A 6 -5.88 24.25 -40.59
CA LEU A 6 -6.70 23.14 -41.05
C LEU A 6 -6.07 21.79 -40.68
N ASP A 7 -4.74 21.68 -40.80
CA ASP A 7 -3.98 20.50 -40.44
C ASP A 7 -4.05 20.22 -38.92
N ILE A 8 -4.01 21.27 -38.10
CA ILE A 8 -4.20 21.18 -36.63
C ILE A 8 -5.62 20.72 -36.29
N LEU A 9 -6.63 21.27 -36.97
CA LEU A 9 -8.02 20.85 -36.81
C LEU A 9 -8.23 19.38 -37.21
N PHE A 10 -7.57 18.95 -38.28
CA PHE A 10 -7.65 17.56 -38.76
C PHE A 10 -6.95 16.58 -37.80
N ALA A 11 -5.78 16.97 -37.28
CA ALA A 11 -5.06 16.20 -36.26
C ALA A 11 -5.87 16.08 -34.96
N LEU A 12 -6.54 17.17 -34.54
CA LEU A 12 -7.39 17.16 -33.36
C LEU A 12 -8.65 16.30 -33.54
N ALA A 13 -9.23 16.28 -34.76
CA ALA A 13 -10.36 15.42 -35.10
C ALA A 13 -9.98 13.92 -35.15
N MET A 14 -8.78 13.59 -35.64
CA MET A 14 -8.26 12.22 -35.59
C MET A 14 -7.97 11.75 -34.17
N LEU A 15 -7.50 12.64 -33.29
CA LEU A 15 -7.18 12.29 -31.90
C LEU A 15 -8.43 12.00 -31.06
N THR A 16 -9.57 12.61 -31.39
CA THR A 16 -10.84 12.43 -30.66
C THR A 16 -11.68 11.25 -31.15
N SER A 17 -11.47 10.79 -32.39
CA SER A 17 -12.22 9.68 -32.99
C SER A 17 -11.73 8.29 -32.58
N ALA A 18 -10.57 8.20 -31.92
CA ALA A 18 -9.98 6.95 -31.42
C ALA A 18 -10.33 6.66 -29.95
N THR A 19 -11.53 7.03 -29.49
CA THR A 19 -12.00 6.59 -28.17
C THR A 19 -12.40 5.11 -28.26
N PRO A 20 -11.63 4.16 -27.71
CA PRO A 20 -12.12 2.80 -27.59
C PRO A 20 -13.42 2.83 -26.80
N ALA A 21 -14.39 2.00 -27.17
CA ALA A 21 -15.58 1.78 -26.36
C ALA A 21 -15.11 1.46 -24.94
N VAL A 22 -15.30 2.43 -24.04
CA VAL A 22 -15.02 2.27 -22.62
C VAL A 22 -16.00 1.22 -22.14
N HIS A 23 -15.56 -0.04 -22.16
CA HIS A 23 -16.11 -1.02 -21.23
C HIS A 23 -15.83 -0.41 -19.87
N ALA A 24 -16.86 0.19 -19.27
CA ALA A 24 -16.82 0.49 -17.86
C ALA A 24 -16.33 -0.80 -17.20
N GLN A 25 -15.14 -0.75 -16.60
CA GLN A 25 -14.71 -1.84 -15.75
C GLN A 25 -15.77 -1.88 -14.66
N GLU A 26 -16.63 -2.88 -14.70
CA GLU A 26 -17.61 -3.10 -13.65
C GLU A 26 -16.81 -3.35 -12.38
N PHE A 27 -16.65 -2.28 -11.61
CA PHE A 27 -15.97 -2.29 -10.34
C PHE A 27 -16.95 -2.83 -9.30
N GLU A 28 -17.52 -4.00 -9.58
CA GLU A 28 -18.31 -4.71 -8.59
C GLU A 28 -17.37 -4.93 -7.41
N PRO A 29 -17.62 -4.31 -6.24
CA PRO A 29 -16.71 -4.48 -5.14
C PRO A 29 -16.80 -5.96 -4.76
N ARG A 30 -15.81 -6.75 -5.18
CA ARG A 30 -15.67 -8.15 -4.77
C ARG A 30 -15.63 -8.29 -3.24
N THR A 31 -15.46 -7.17 -2.53
CA THR A 31 -15.72 -6.98 -1.11
C THR A 31 -17.07 -7.57 -0.67
N TYR A 32 -18.11 -7.51 -1.51
CA TYR A 32 -19.47 -7.99 -1.21
C TYR A 32 -19.82 -9.34 -1.86
N ALA A 33 -18.98 -9.85 -2.75
CA ALA A 33 -19.17 -11.19 -3.30
C ALA A 33 -18.97 -12.23 -2.19
N VAL A 34 -19.99 -13.06 -1.97
CA VAL A 34 -19.89 -14.20 -1.08
C VAL A 34 -18.80 -15.11 -1.61
N ALA A 35 -17.70 -15.26 -0.86
CA ALA A 35 -16.70 -16.23 -1.27
C ALA A 35 -17.29 -17.63 -1.13
N PRO A 36 -17.04 -18.52 -2.10
CA PRO A 36 -17.47 -19.91 -1.98
C PRO A 36 -16.96 -20.52 -0.67
N VAL A 37 -17.79 -21.36 -0.06
CA VAL A 37 -17.46 -22.03 1.20
C VAL A 37 -16.35 -23.06 0.97
N ASN A 38 -15.52 -23.32 1.99
CA ASN A 38 -14.39 -24.27 1.96
C ASN A 38 -13.21 -23.90 1.05
N PHE A 39 -12.95 -22.60 0.83
CA PHE A 39 -11.76 -22.11 0.16
C PHE A 39 -10.70 -21.61 1.14
N ASN A 40 -9.43 -21.84 0.78
CA ASN A 40 -8.26 -21.30 1.46
C ASN A 40 -7.67 -20.17 0.61
N PHE A 41 -7.50 -19.00 1.21
CA PHE A 41 -6.87 -17.85 0.59
C PHE A 41 -5.61 -17.48 1.37
N VAL A 42 -4.48 -17.42 0.67
CA VAL A 42 -3.23 -16.87 1.19
C VAL A 42 -2.93 -15.58 0.44
N GLY A 43 -2.57 -14.53 1.16
CA GLY A 43 -2.11 -13.28 0.60
C GLY A 43 -0.84 -12.82 1.28
N ILE A 44 0.08 -12.27 0.50
CA ILE A 44 1.26 -11.57 0.99
C ILE A 44 1.22 -10.13 0.49
N ARG A 45 1.64 -9.20 1.34
CA ARG A 45 1.77 -7.79 0.99
C ARG A 45 3.12 -7.29 1.47
N TYR A 46 3.82 -6.58 0.62
CA TYR A 46 5.03 -5.86 0.95
C TYR A 46 4.76 -4.35 0.94
N GLY A 47 5.35 -3.63 1.88
CA GLY A 47 5.33 -2.18 1.95
C GLY A 47 6.72 -1.66 2.32
N PHE A 48 7.12 -0.57 1.69
CA PHE A 48 8.35 0.13 1.96
C PHE A 48 8.02 1.59 2.28
N ALA A 49 8.68 2.15 3.28
CA ALA A 49 8.59 3.56 3.64
C ALA A 49 9.99 4.07 3.96
N SER A 50 10.31 5.27 3.48
CA SER A 50 11.58 5.95 3.73
C SER A 50 11.32 7.43 3.95
N GLY A 51 12.14 8.08 4.78
CA GLY A 51 12.15 9.53 4.95
C GLY A 51 12.49 9.99 6.36
N ASN A 52 12.39 11.31 6.55
CA ASN A 52 12.77 11.97 7.80
C ASN A 52 11.81 11.64 8.94
N VAL A 53 12.36 11.42 10.12
CA VAL A 53 11.63 11.17 11.36
C VAL A 53 11.72 12.40 12.24
N PHE A 54 10.57 13.02 12.49
CA PHE A 54 10.47 14.14 13.42
C PHE A 54 10.59 13.64 14.86
N MET A 55 11.65 14.10 15.54
CA MET A 55 11.88 13.84 16.95
C MET A 55 11.54 15.08 17.78
N ASP A 56 11.30 14.88 19.07
CA ASP A 56 11.14 15.99 20.02
C ASP A 56 12.42 16.85 20.03
N PRO A 57 12.32 18.18 19.82
CA PRO A 57 13.47 19.08 19.85
C PRO A 57 14.25 19.09 21.18
N ALA A 58 13.65 18.64 22.29
CA ALA A 58 14.33 18.53 23.57
C ALA A 58 15.31 17.35 23.64
N LEU A 59 15.21 16.39 22.71
CA LEU A 59 16.17 15.28 22.60
C LEU A 59 17.41 15.73 21.82
N PRO A 60 18.62 15.31 22.21
CA PRO A 60 19.84 15.63 21.49
C PRO A 60 20.00 14.79 20.21
N VAL A 61 18.92 14.61 19.44
CA VAL A 61 18.86 13.77 18.24
C VAL A 61 18.49 14.63 17.04
N LYS A 62 19.32 14.62 15.99
CA LYS A 62 19.14 15.44 14.77
C LYS A 62 19.19 14.58 13.50
N ASP A 63 18.55 15.10 12.44
CA ASP A 63 18.59 14.56 11.08
C ASP A 63 18.34 13.05 11.00
N VAL A 64 17.29 12.59 11.68
CA VAL A 64 16.92 11.18 11.66
C VAL A 64 16.23 10.84 10.34
N GLU A 65 16.81 9.92 9.59
CA GLU A 65 16.20 9.31 8.41
C GLU A 65 15.93 7.83 8.70
N GLY A 66 14.77 7.32 8.28
CA GLY A 66 14.34 5.97 8.57
C GLY A 66 13.85 5.21 7.36
N ASP A 67 14.40 4.03 7.13
CA ASP A 67 13.94 3.05 6.14
C ASP A 67 13.19 1.93 6.84
N ILE A 68 11.98 1.59 6.38
CA ILE A 68 11.13 0.56 6.97
C ILE A 68 10.59 -0.36 5.89
N HIS A 69 10.86 -1.65 6.04
CA HIS A 69 10.27 -2.73 5.27
C HIS A 69 9.18 -3.42 6.11
N LEU A 70 8.04 -3.67 5.50
CA LEU A 70 6.90 -4.34 6.12
C LEU A 70 6.42 -5.46 5.21
N VAL A 71 6.40 -6.68 5.73
CA VAL A 71 5.74 -7.82 5.11
C VAL A 71 4.51 -8.18 5.94
N VAL A 72 3.35 -8.29 5.29
CA VAL A 72 2.11 -8.74 5.92
C VAL A 72 1.63 -9.98 5.20
N THR A 73 1.62 -11.09 5.91
CA THR A 73 1.03 -12.33 5.43
C THR A 73 -0.36 -12.50 6.03
N ARG A 74 -1.31 -12.92 5.19
CA ARG A 74 -2.69 -13.18 5.58
C ARG A 74 -3.10 -14.56 5.10
N TYR A 75 -3.59 -15.37 6.03
CA TYR A 75 -4.33 -16.59 5.71
C TYR A 75 -5.81 -16.36 6.01
N THR A 76 -6.68 -16.85 5.14
CA THR A 76 -8.13 -16.73 5.27
C THR A 76 -8.77 -18.03 4.84
N ARG A 77 -9.61 -18.60 5.70
CA ARG A 77 -10.43 -19.77 5.38
C ARG A 77 -11.89 -19.36 5.32
N SER A 78 -12.57 -19.65 4.21
CA SER A 78 -14.02 -19.54 4.14
C SER A 78 -14.66 -20.83 4.67
N LEU A 79 -15.77 -20.65 5.38
CA LEU A 79 -16.49 -21.71 6.08
C LEU A 79 -17.98 -21.39 6.10
N SER A 80 -18.79 -22.40 6.35
CA SER A 80 -20.24 -22.25 6.57
C SER A 80 -20.53 -22.47 8.05
N ILE A 81 -21.08 -21.45 8.71
CA ILE A 81 -21.59 -21.57 10.09
C ILE A 81 -23.10 -21.36 10.02
N PHE A 82 -23.89 -22.32 10.50
CA PHE A 82 -25.36 -22.28 10.46
C PHE A 82 -25.93 -21.93 9.06
N ARG A 83 -25.35 -22.52 8.01
CA ARG A 83 -25.71 -22.25 6.59
C ARG A 83 -25.43 -20.81 6.12
N ARG A 84 -24.62 -20.04 6.86
CA ARG A 84 -24.20 -18.68 6.48
C ARG A 84 -22.72 -18.65 6.10
N PRO A 85 -22.37 -18.00 4.97
CA PRO A 85 -20.99 -17.85 4.56
C PRO A 85 -20.23 -17.00 5.58
N SER A 86 -19.14 -17.55 6.10
CA SER A 86 -18.30 -16.97 7.15
C SER A 86 -16.83 -17.10 6.78
N LYS A 87 -15.96 -16.30 7.41
CA LYS A 87 -14.50 -16.32 7.14
C LYS A 87 -13.71 -16.15 8.43
N VAL A 88 -12.72 -16.99 8.64
CA VAL A 88 -11.70 -16.80 9.69
C VAL A 88 -10.41 -16.32 9.03
N LYS A 89 -9.76 -15.32 9.64
CA LYS A 89 -8.55 -14.68 9.10
C LYS A 89 -7.45 -14.65 10.16
N VAL A 90 -6.23 -14.98 9.75
CA VAL A 90 -5.01 -14.81 10.55
C VAL A 90 -4.11 -13.86 9.78
N ILE A 91 -3.58 -12.85 10.47
CA ILE A 91 -2.70 -11.83 9.89
C ILE A 91 -1.40 -11.81 10.69
N LEU A 92 -0.28 -11.97 10.00
CA LEU A 92 1.07 -11.97 10.56
C LEU A 92 1.86 -10.83 9.92
N PRO A 93 2.01 -9.70 10.61
CA PRO A 93 2.85 -8.61 10.15
C PRO A 93 4.28 -8.77 10.69
N TRP A 94 5.27 -8.59 9.84
CA TRP A 94 6.69 -8.56 10.18
C TRP A 94 7.33 -7.31 9.59
N SER A 95 8.05 -6.55 10.41
CA SER A 95 8.74 -5.33 9.96
C SER A 95 10.20 -5.35 10.35
N SER A 96 11.03 -4.81 9.47
CA SER A 96 12.43 -4.47 9.74
C SER A 96 12.65 -3.01 9.36
N GLY A 97 13.20 -2.22 10.27
CA GLY A 97 13.55 -0.84 10.01
C GLY A 97 14.99 -0.54 10.40
N ARG A 98 15.58 0.44 9.70
CA ARG A 98 16.87 1.04 9.99
C ARG A 98 16.70 2.55 10.08
N TRP A 99 17.32 3.16 11.08
CA TRP A 99 17.31 4.60 11.29
C TRP A 99 18.74 5.08 11.45
N ASP A 100 19.06 6.14 10.72
CA ASP A 100 20.35 6.81 10.74
C ASP A 100 20.13 8.25 11.20
N GLY A 101 21.04 8.80 12.00
CA GLY A 101 20.95 10.18 12.49
C GLY A 101 22.08 10.55 13.44
N PHE A 102 22.05 11.76 13.98
CA PHE A 102 23.05 12.26 14.92
C PHE A 102 22.52 12.24 16.35
N LEU A 103 23.26 11.66 17.29
CA LEU A 103 23.02 11.73 18.72
C LEU A 103 24.18 12.51 19.35
N GLU A 104 23.91 13.65 19.97
CA GLU A 104 24.96 14.52 20.54
C GLU A 104 26.05 14.86 19.50
N ASP A 105 25.63 15.10 18.25
CA ASP A 105 26.47 15.34 17.07
C ASP A 105 27.37 14.14 16.63
N GLU A 106 27.16 12.95 17.21
CA GLU A 106 27.76 11.70 16.76
C GLU A 106 26.82 10.91 15.85
N PHE A 107 27.31 10.49 14.67
CA PHE A 107 26.52 9.66 13.76
C PHE A 107 26.25 8.28 14.35
N ARG A 108 24.98 7.88 14.39
CA ARG A 108 24.53 6.60 14.93
C ARG A 108 23.49 5.94 14.01
N THR A 109 23.63 4.63 13.86
CA THR A 109 22.66 3.77 13.16
C THR A 109 21.97 2.86 14.17
N ARG A 110 20.66 2.68 14.02
CA ARG A 110 19.86 1.72 14.78
C ARG A 110 19.00 0.89 13.86
N SER A 111 18.98 -0.42 14.07
CA SER A 111 18.08 -1.33 13.36
C SER A 111 17.14 -2.03 14.33
N ALA A 112 15.88 -2.24 13.93
CA ALA A 112 14.91 -2.99 14.72
C ALA A 112 14.08 -3.90 13.81
N THR A 113 13.90 -5.15 14.24
CA THR A 113 13.11 -6.14 13.51
C THR A 113 12.17 -6.85 14.45
N GLY A 114 10.95 -7.14 13.98
CA GLY A 114 10.01 -7.97 14.73
C GLY A 114 8.59 -7.91 14.21
N PRO A 115 7.67 -8.63 14.87
CA PRO A 115 6.26 -8.56 14.54
C PRO A 115 5.74 -7.14 14.80
N ARG A 116 4.92 -6.61 13.90
CA ARG A 116 4.32 -5.28 14.11
C ARG A 116 3.35 -5.35 15.28
N ARG A 117 3.73 -4.78 16.42
CA ARG A 117 2.80 -4.59 17.54
C ARG A 117 1.81 -3.51 17.15
N ARG A 118 0.51 -3.78 17.35
CA ARG A 118 -0.54 -2.77 17.18
C ARG A 118 -0.20 -1.64 18.17
N GLY A 119 0.07 -0.44 17.64
CA GLY A 119 0.33 0.71 18.49
C GLY A 119 -0.84 0.91 19.44
N ASP A 120 -0.56 0.89 20.74
CA ASP A 120 -1.53 1.30 21.75
C ASP A 120 -1.78 2.78 21.50
N ARG A 121 -2.97 3.11 20.97
CA ARG A 121 -3.41 4.50 20.91
C ARG A 121 -3.77 4.87 22.34
N ARG A 122 -2.83 5.46 23.05
CA ARG A 122 -3.14 6.33 24.19
C ARG A 122 -3.04 7.78 23.74
#